data_AF-A0A9P0B4Z1-F1
#
_entry.id   AF-A0A9P0B4Z1-F1
#
_cell.length_a   1.000
_cell.length_b   1.000
_cell.length_c   1.000
_cell.angle_alpha   90.00
_cell.angle_beta   90.00
_cell.angle_gamma   90.00
#
_symmetry.space_group_name_H-M   'P 1'
#
loop_
_entity.id
_entity.type
_entity.pdbx_description
1 polymer ?
#
loop_
_entity_poly.entity_id
_entity_poly.type
_entity_poly.pdbx_seq_one_letter_code
_entity_poly.pdbx_strand_id
1 'polypeptide(L)'
;MNTMSMERDNNSLLKVDGEEDHYSEENLPENNELSNSPLTVMDRKEEKMCNDKEHRSALEVLNQIKTKFQNSSVNSEKVQLLTLAPKSWGRRRLALKFGASERQARKAKNLVERYGILSKPDPKKGRLLPEQTKNLVISSYTHDENSRMMPGMKDYVSIRKDDGSREHVQKRLVLCNLAELYSNFQLKYPNVRIGLSKFSQIRPRNCVLAGASGTHTVDYKPSSKPSKEELACDIEDHQAAVQVLE
;
A
#
# COMPACT_ATOMS: atom_id res chain seq x y z
N MET A 1 -43.29 45.31 -6.55
CA MET A 1 -42.65 46.59 -6.90
C MET A 1 -41.47 46.28 -7.81
N ASN A 2 -41.61 46.68 -9.08
CA ASN A 2 -40.64 46.95 -10.17
C ASN A 2 -39.27 46.25 -10.16
N THR A 3 -38.85 45.39 -11.10
CA THR A 3 -38.73 45.41 -12.60
C THR A 3 -37.46 46.07 -13.15
N MET A 4 -36.72 45.26 -13.94
CA MET A 4 -35.99 45.57 -15.20
C MET A 4 -34.88 46.64 -15.18
N SER A 5 -33.81 46.62 -15.98
CA SER A 5 -33.14 45.71 -16.93
C SER A 5 -31.92 46.50 -17.43
N MET A 6 -30.85 45.83 -17.87
CA MET A 6 -30.27 45.94 -19.22
C MET A 6 -28.81 45.48 -19.25
N GLU A 7 -28.61 44.44 -20.06
CA GLU A 7 -27.37 43.94 -20.64
C GLU A 7 -26.71 45.01 -21.54
N ARG A 8 -25.38 44.92 -21.70
CA ARG A 8 -24.71 44.98 -23.02
C ARG A 8 -23.41 44.19 -23.00
N ASP A 9 -23.35 43.20 -23.89
CA ASP A 9 -22.13 42.57 -24.40
C ASP A 9 -21.26 43.58 -25.18
N ASN A 10 -19.94 43.44 -25.14
CA ASN A 10 -19.15 42.96 -26.28
C ASN A 10 -17.62 43.16 -26.14
N ASN A 11 -16.94 42.01 -26.19
CA ASN A 11 -15.85 41.69 -27.12
C ASN A 11 -14.39 42.08 -26.80
N SER A 12 -13.54 41.07 -27.06
CA SER A 12 -12.15 41.13 -27.53
C SER A 12 -11.06 41.47 -26.50
N LEU A 13 -10.21 40.48 -26.19
CA LEU A 13 -8.88 40.33 -26.80
C LEU A 13 -7.99 39.44 -25.93
N LEU A 14 -7.41 38.41 -26.54
CA LEU A 14 -6.32 37.59 -26.00
C LEU A 14 -5.17 38.47 -25.47
N LYS A 15 -4.67 38.17 -24.26
CA LYS A 15 -3.29 38.50 -23.88
C LYS A 15 -2.59 37.28 -23.29
N VAL A 16 -1.49 36.98 -23.97
CA VAL A 16 -0.42 36.06 -23.60
C VAL A 16 0.57 36.95 -22.84
N ASP A 17 0.84 36.65 -21.57
CA ASP A 17 1.86 37.37 -20.82
C ASP A 17 3.21 36.68 -21.05
N GLY A 18 4.06 37.35 -21.82
CA GLY A 18 5.51 37.19 -21.78
C GLY A 18 6.09 38.37 -21.00
N GLU A 19 6.94 38.07 -20.02
CA GLU A 19 7.81 39.04 -19.36
C GLU A 19 9.20 38.93 -20.01
N GLU A 20 9.54 39.95 -20.78
CA GLU A 20 10.90 40.27 -21.21
C GLU A 20 11.54 41.14 -20.12
N ASP A 21 12.70 40.71 -19.60
CA ASP A 21 13.58 41.60 -18.85
C ASP A 21 14.83 41.93 -19.66
N HIS A 22 14.89 43.22 -19.94
CA HIS A 22 15.91 44.05 -20.59
C HIS A 22 17.17 44.15 -19.72
N TYR A 23 18.36 43.90 -20.30
CA TYR A 23 19.63 44.36 -19.72
C TYR A 23 20.37 45.23 -20.74
N SER A 24 20.73 46.43 -20.28
CA SER A 24 21.28 47.55 -21.02
C SER A 24 22.73 47.36 -21.47
N GLU A 25 23.00 47.92 -22.64
CA GLU A 25 24.28 48.04 -23.35
C GLU A 25 25.17 49.08 -22.66
N GLU A 26 26.33 48.66 -22.13
CA GLU A 26 27.43 49.56 -21.77
C GLU A 26 28.73 49.12 -22.45
N ASN A 27 29.31 50.10 -23.14
CA ASN A 27 30.49 50.13 -24.00
C ASN A 27 31.71 49.31 -23.52
N LEU A 28 32.26 48.48 -24.41
CA LEU A 28 33.63 47.93 -24.34
C LEU A 28 34.51 48.63 -25.40
N PRO A 29 35.75 49.01 -25.08
CA PRO A 29 36.62 49.73 -26.00
C PRO A 29 37.16 48.81 -27.09
N GLU A 30 37.15 49.36 -28.29
CA GLU A 30 37.86 48.94 -29.47
C GLU A 30 39.37 48.92 -29.18
N ASN A 31 39.98 47.74 -29.24
CA ASN A 31 41.41 47.58 -29.48
C ASN A 31 41.61 46.43 -30.46
N ASN A 32 41.66 46.82 -31.72
CA ASN A 32 42.29 46.12 -32.81
C ASN A 32 43.75 45.80 -32.41
N GLU A 33 44.18 44.55 -32.60
CA GLU A 33 45.42 44.16 -33.31
C GLU A 33 46.16 42.94 -32.72
N LEU A 34 46.38 41.98 -33.64
CA LEU A 34 47.42 40.95 -33.65
C LEU A 34 47.39 39.83 -32.60
N SER A 35 46.69 38.74 -32.94
CA SER A 35 47.37 37.48 -33.28
C SER A 35 46.37 36.46 -33.84
N ASN A 36 46.16 36.46 -35.15
CA ASN A 36 45.65 35.27 -35.84
C ASN A 36 46.75 34.21 -35.86
N SER A 37 46.92 33.49 -34.75
CA SER A 37 47.61 32.20 -34.77
C SER A 37 46.60 31.13 -35.19
N PRO A 38 46.87 30.33 -36.23
CA PRO A 38 45.96 29.29 -36.66
C PRO A 38 45.98 28.14 -35.64
N LEU A 39 45.14 28.24 -34.61
CA LEU A 39 44.82 27.09 -33.77
C LEU A 39 44.10 26.04 -34.62
N THR A 40 44.59 24.83 -34.50
CA THR A 40 44.47 23.74 -35.44
C THR A 40 43.06 23.16 -35.53
N VAL A 41 42.62 22.93 -36.77
CA VAL A 41 41.38 22.20 -37.16
C VAL A 41 41.34 20.75 -36.63
N MET A 42 42.42 20.28 -36.01
CA MET A 42 42.55 18.93 -35.43
C MET A 42 41.81 18.78 -34.09
N ASP A 43 41.84 19.79 -33.21
CA ASP A 43 41.27 19.67 -31.85
C ASP A 43 39.73 19.60 -31.86
N ARG A 44 39.07 20.29 -32.80
CA ARG A 44 37.60 20.23 -32.97
C ARG A 44 37.10 18.90 -33.56
N LYS A 45 37.97 18.12 -34.21
CA LYS A 45 37.61 16.80 -34.77
C LYS A 45 37.75 15.71 -33.71
N GLU A 46 38.76 15.80 -32.85
CA GLU A 46 38.99 14.83 -31.77
C GLU A 46 37.91 14.93 -30.67
N GLU A 47 37.49 16.14 -30.30
CA GLU A 47 36.35 16.34 -29.39
C GLU A 47 35.02 15.81 -29.95
N LYS A 48 34.79 15.94 -31.26
CA LYS A 48 33.60 15.38 -31.94
C LYS A 48 33.64 13.86 -32.00
N MET A 49 34.81 13.28 -32.25
CA MET A 49 35.01 11.83 -32.38
C MET A 49 35.00 11.10 -31.03
N CYS A 50 35.34 11.79 -29.94
CA CYS A 50 35.18 11.28 -28.56
C CYS A 50 33.70 11.22 -28.14
N ASN A 51 32.93 12.26 -28.48
CA ASN A 51 31.49 12.34 -28.22
C ASN A 51 30.68 11.21 -28.91
N ASP A 52 31.11 10.77 -30.10
CA ASP A 52 30.42 9.70 -30.83
C ASP A 52 30.54 8.32 -30.15
N LYS A 53 31.70 8.03 -29.54
CA LYS A 53 31.93 6.77 -28.81
C LYS A 53 31.14 6.71 -27.51
N GLU A 54 31.18 7.78 -26.72
CA GLU A 54 30.43 7.87 -25.47
C GLU A 54 28.91 7.82 -25.70
N HIS A 55 28.43 8.51 -26.75
CA HIS A 55 27.03 8.46 -27.17
C HIS A 55 26.61 7.03 -27.53
N ARG A 56 27.45 6.28 -28.25
CA ARG A 56 27.19 4.87 -28.59
C ARG A 56 27.10 3.99 -27.33
N SER A 57 28.02 4.14 -26.38
CA SER A 57 28.01 3.39 -25.13
C SER A 57 26.79 3.72 -24.26
N ALA A 58 26.38 4.99 -24.18
CA ALA A 58 25.19 5.40 -23.44
C ALA A 58 23.89 4.81 -24.04
N LEU A 59 23.80 4.77 -25.37
CA LEU A 59 22.68 4.12 -26.07
C LEU A 59 22.65 2.61 -25.82
N GLU A 60 23.80 1.96 -25.77
CA GLU A 60 23.89 0.54 -25.45
C GLU A 60 23.36 0.24 -24.05
N VAL A 61 23.77 1.02 -23.05
CA VAL A 61 23.25 0.89 -21.67
C VAL A 61 21.74 1.11 -21.62
N LEU A 62 21.21 2.12 -22.34
CA LEU A 62 19.76 2.34 -22.40
C LEU A 62 19.01 1.17 -23.04
N ASN A 63 19.59 0.54 -24.07
CA ASN A 63 19.02 -0.64 -24.70
C ASN A 63 19.02 -1.85 -23.73
N GLN A 64 20.10 -2.05 -22.97
CA GLN A 64 20.16 -3.09 -21.94
C GLN A 64 19.12 -2.87 -20.82
N ILE A 65 18.88 -1.62 -20.42
CA ILE A 65 17.83 -1.30 -19.45
C ILE A 65 16.45 -1.59 -20.06
N LYS A 66 16.25 -1.28 -21.34
CA LYS A 66 15.00 -1.54 -22.06
C LYS A 66 14.71 -3.04 -22.19
N THR A 67 15.70 -3.86 -22.53
CA THR A 67 15.53 -5.32 -22.59
C THR A 67 15.19 -5.87 -21.21
N LYS A 68 15.87 -5.42 -20.15
CA LYS A 68 15.55 -5.80 -18.77
C LYS A 68 14.12 -5.38 -18.36
N PHE A 69 13.66 -4.19 -18.78
CA PHE A 69 12.31 -3.70 -18.50
C PHE A 69 11.22 -4.59 -19.14
N GLN A 70 11.47 -5.07 -20.37
CA GLN A 70 10.55 -5.97 -21.07
C GLN A 70 10.52 -7.37 -20.43
N ASN A 71 11.67 -7.86 -19.97
CA ASN A 71 11.79 -9.20 -19.36
C ASN A 71 11.30 -9.26 -17.90
N SER A 72 11.34 -8.16 -17.15
CA SER A 72 10.83 -8.14 -15.77
C SER A 72 9.31 -8.35 -15.75
N SER A 73 8.83 -9.26 -14.89
CA SER A 73 7.39 -9.41 -14.61
C SER A 73 6.91 -8.48 -13.50
N VAL A 74 7.80 -8.16 -12.55
CA VAL A 74 7.46 -7.41 -11.34
C VAL A 74 7.37 -5.91 -11.62
N ASN A 75 6.22 -5.31 -11.31
CA ASN A 75 5.99 -3.89 -11.56
C ASN A 75 6.91 -2.96 -10.74
N SER A 76 7.35 -3.38 -9.55
CA SER A 76 8.29 -2.58 -8.75
C SER A 76 9.64 -2.41 -9.44
N GLU A 77 10.14 -3.49 -10.05
CA GLU A 77 11.39 -3.46 -10.83
C GLU A 77 11.24 -2.61 -12.09
N LYS A 78 10.11 -2.74 -12.80
CA LYS A 78 9.81 -1.89 -13.96
C LYS A 78 9.90 -0.41 -13.62
N VAL A 79 9.28 0.00 -12.51
CA VAL A 79 9.34 1.38 -12.04
C VAL A 79 10.76 1.77 -11.61
N GLN A 80 11.50 0.87 -10.95
CA GLN A 80 12.89 1.09 -10.57
C GLN A 80 13.79 1.31 -11.79
N LEU A 81 13.65 0.51 -12.86
CA LEU A 81 14.43 0.66 -14.09
C LEU A 81 14.15 1.99 -14.80
N LEU A 82 12.89 2.47 -14.76
CA LEU A 82 12.54 3.78 -15.31
C LEU A 82 13.20 4.95 -14.57
N THR A 83 13.67 4.76 -13.32
CA THR A 83 14.42 5.80 -12.59
C THR A 83 15.81 6.06 -13.16
N LEU A 84 16.35 5.12 -13.95
CA LEU A 84 17.66 5.26 -14.61
C LEU A 84 17.61 6.12 -15.87
N ALA A 85 16.41 6.47 -16.34
CA ALA A 85 16.28 7.25 -17.56
C ALA A 85 16.80 8.69 -17.37
N PRO A 86 17.28 9.33 -18.44
CA PRO A 86 17.80 10.69 -18.37
C PRO A 86 16.79 11.68 -17.76
N LYS A 87 17.28 12.59 -16.92
CA LYS A 87 16.47 13.64 -16.28
C LYS A 87 15.77 14.54 -17.31
N SER A 88 16.41 14.76 -18.47
CA SER A 88 15.88 15.53 -19.60
C SER A 88 14.61 14.95 -20.24
N TRP A 89 14.29 13.67 -20.01
CA TRP A 89 13.09 13.08 -20.59
C TRP A 89 11.86 13.40 -19.75
N GLY A 90 10.85 14.03 -20.37
CA GLY A 90 9.53 14.21 -19.79
C GLY A 90 8.75 12.90 -19.67
N ARG A 91 7.69 12.89 -18.85
CA ARG A 91 6.85 11.71 -18.53
C ARG A 91 6.34 10.98 -19.78
N ARG A 92 5.81 11.73 -20.76
CA ARG A 92 5.28 11.20 -22.02
C ARG A 92 6.36 10.55 -22.89
N ARG A 93 7.51 11.22 -23.04
CA ARG A 93 8.65 10.71 -23.81
C ARG A 93 9.22 9.43 -23.18
N LEU A 94 9.31 9.40 -21.85
CA LEU A 94 9.74 8.23 -21.10
C LEU A 94 8.81 7.03 -21.31
N ALA A 95 7.50 7.24 -21.19
CA ALA A 95 6.49 6.21 -21.43
C ALA A 95 6.59 5.63 -22.86
N LEU A 96 6.72 6.50 -23.87
CA LEU A 96 6.83 6.08 -25.26
C LEU A 96 8.12 5.27 -25.54
N LYS A 97 9.28 5.72 -25.05
CA LYS A 97 10.57 5.08 -25.33
C LYS A 97 10.69 3.68 -24.71
N PHE A 98 10.15 3.50 -23.50
CA PHE A 98 10.18 2.24 -22.76
C PHE A 98 8.93 1.36 -22.97
N GLY A 99 7.88 1.87 -23.64
CA GLY A 99 6.61 1.17 -23.77
C GLY A 99 5.90 0.99 -22.42
N ALA A 100 6.06 1.96 -21.51
CA ALA A 100 5.50 1.93 -20.17
C ALA A 100 4.18 2.71 -20.10
N SER A 101 3.36 2.45 -19.09
CA SER A 101 2.21 3.31 -18.79
C SER A 101 2.66 4.67 -18.26
N GLU A 102 1.90 5.73 -18.56
CA GLU A 102 2.19 7.08 -18.04
C GLU A 102 2.20 7.11 -16.50
N ARG A 103 1.39 6.26 -15.85
CA ARG A 103 1.39 6.08 -14.39
C ARG A 103 2.74 5.59 -13.86
N GLN A 104 3.40 4.66 -14.55
CA GLN A 104 4.73 4.16 -14.16
C GLN A 104 5.81 5.24 -14.36
N ALA A 105 5.76 5.97 -15.48
CA ALA A 105 6.69 7.07 -15.75
C ALA A 105 6.57 8.20 -14.71
N ARG A 106 5.32 8.58 -14.35
CA ARG A 106 5.06 9.54 -13.26
C ARG A 106 5.60 9.03 -11.92
N LYS A 107 5.35 7.77 -11.58
CA LYS A 107 5.84 7.17 -10.32
C LYS A 107 7.37 7.16 -10.26
N ALA A 108 8.04 6.81 -11.37
CA ALA A 108 9.50 6.79 -11.44
C ALA A 108 10.11 8.18 -11.26
N LYS A 109 9.56 9.22 -11.91
CA LYS A 109 10.01 10.62 -11.72
C LYS A 109 9.85 11.08 -10.27
N ASN A 110 8.68 10.87 -9.67
CA ASN A 110 8.44 11.22 -8.27
C ASN A 110 9.39 10.46 -7.31
N LEU A 111 9.78 9.22 -7.65
CA LEU A 111 10.74 8.46 -6.85
C LEU A 111 12.16 9.03 -6.99
N VAL A 112 12.58 9.40 -8.20
CA VAL A 112 13.90 10.04 -8.42
C VAL A 112 14.01 11.35 -7.66
N GLU A 113 12.96 12.15 -7.63
CA GLU A 113 12.93 13.42 -6.89
C GLU A 113 13.02 13.21 -5.37
N ARG A 114 12.38 12.18 -4.83
CA ARG A 114 12.31 11.95 -3.37
C ARG A 114 13.48 11.15 -2.81
N TYR A 115 13.92 10.13 -3.52
CA TYR A 115 14.84 9.09 -3.02
C TYR A 115 16.05 8.87 -3.93
N GLY A 116 16.08 9.48 -5.12
CA GLY A 116 17.17 9.34 -6.09
C GLY A 116 17.00 8.16 -7.05
N ILE A 117 18.05 7.91 -7.84
CA ILE A 117 18.09 6.83 -8.85
C ILE A 117 18.09 5.45 -8.18
N LEU A 118 17.59 4.43 -8.88
CA LEU A 118 17.50 3.04 -8.41
C LEU A 118 16.62 2.83 -7.17
N SER A 119 15.82 3.82 -6.80
CA SER A 119 14.87 3.70 -5.70
C SER A 119 13.74 2.74 -6.01
N LYS A 120 13.40 1.87 -5.05
CA LYS A 120 12.28 0.94 -5.16
C LYS A 120 10.98 1.63 -4.74
N PRO A 121 9.88 1.42 -5.47
CA PRO A 121 8.58 1.93 -5.03
C PRO A 121 8.16 1.26 -3.72
N ASP A 122 7.53 2.03 -2.83
CA ASP A 122 6.92 1.48 -1.62
C ASP A 122 5.93 0.35 -1.95
N PRO A 123 5.94 -0.74 -1.16
CA PRO A 123 4.95 -1.79 -1.30
C PRO A 123 3.56 -1.22 -1.04
N LYS A 124 2.56 -1.76 -1.74
CA LYS A 124 1.17 -1.37 -1.53
C LYS A 124 0.80 -1.74 -0.09
N LYS A 125 0.65 -0.74 0.78
CA LYS A 125 0.09 -0.95 2.12
C LYS A 125 -1.39 -1.35 1.94
N GLY A 126 -1.76 -2.49 2.51
CA GLY A 126 -3.17 -2.92 2.57
C GLY A 126 -3.98 -2.03 3.51
N ARG A 127 -5.31 -2.19 3.49
CA ARG A 127 -6.18 -1.51 4.46
C ARG A 127 -5.81 -1.97 5.87
N LEU A 128 -5.44 -1.03 6.73
CA LEU A 128 -5.21 -1.28 8.15
C LEU A 128 -6.57 -1.49 8.82
N LEU A 129 -6.66 -2.52 9.67
CA LEU A 129 -7.84 -2.74 10.50
C LEU A 129 -7.73 -1.91 11.78
N PRO A 130 -8.81 -1.26 12.23
CA PRO A 130 -8.86 -0.58 13.52
C PRO A 130 -8.47 -1.54 14.65
N GLU A 131 -7.76 -1.01 15.65
CA GLU A 131 -7.33 -1.79 16.81
C GLU A 131 -8.50 -2.32 17.63
N GLN A 132 -9.57 -1.52 17.76
CA GLN A 132 -10.84 -1.94 18.36
C GLN A 132 -11.38 -3.21 17.69
N THR A 133 -11.39 -3.27 16.37
CA THR A 133 -11.83 -4.47 15.62
C THR A 133 -10.94 -5.67 15.91
N LYS A 134 -9.62 -5.49 16.01
CA LYS A 134 -8.70 -6.58 16.36
C LYS A 134 -9.01 -7.13 17.75
N ASN A 135 -9.26 -6.26 18.72
CA ASN A 135 -9.56 -6.64 20.09
C ASN A 135 -10.89 -7.41 20.18
N LEU A 136 -11.92 -7.00 19.42
CA LEU A 136 -13.18 -7.74 19.31
C LEU A 136 -12.99 -9.12 18.68
N VAL A 137 -12.11 -9.24 17.67
CA VAL A 137 -11.80 -10.55 17.09
C VAL A 137 -11.07 -11.42 18.12
N ILE A 138 -10.06 -10.88 18.81
CA ILE A 138 -9.34 -11.59 19.87
C ILE A 138 -10.30 -12.05 20.96
N SER A 139 -11.20 -11.16 21.43
CA SER A 139 -12.19 -11.52 22.47
C SER A 139 -13.13 -12.62 22.00
N SER A 140 -13.52 -12.62 20.71
CA SER A 140 -14.36 -13.69 20.17
C SER A 140 -13.68 -15.06 20.18
N TYR A 141 -12.35 -15.11 20.00
CA TYR A 141 -11.56 -16.35 20.10
C TYR A 141 -11.30 -16.79 21.53
N THR A 142 -11.22 -15.86 22.49
CA THR A 142 -10.94 -16.18 23.90
C THR A 142 -12.19 -16.40 24.74
N HIS A 143 -13.37 -16.08 24.22
CA HIS A 143 -14.64 -16.28 24.92
C HIS A 143 -14.90 -17.76 25.20
N ASP A 144 -15.46 -18.06 26.38
CA ASP A 144 -15.65 -19.44 26.87
C ASP A 144 -16.73 -20.22 26.09
N GLU A 145 -17.68 -19.52 25.46
CA GLU A 145 -18.67 -20.10 24.55
C GLU A 145 -18.01 -20.71 23.30
N ASN A 146 -16.96 -20.06 22.80
CA ASN A 146 -16.32 -20.40 21.54
C ASN A 146 -15.05 -21.25 21.74
N SER A 147 -14.45 -21.19 22.93
CA SER A 147 -13.16 -21.81 23.22
C SER A 147 -13.07 -22.29 24.66
N ARG A 148 -12.30 -23.36 24.91
CA ARG A 148 -12.04 -23.87 26.27
C ARG A 148 -10.54 -23.97 26.53
N MET A 149 -10.14 -23.74 27.77
CA MET A 149 -8.74 -23.90 28.18
C MET A 149 -8.35 -25.38 28.14
N MET A 150 -7.17 -25.67 27.58
CA MET A 150 -6.65 -27.03 27.53
C MET A 150 -6.03 -27.40 28.89
N PRO A 151 -6.42 -28.52 29.51
CA PRO A 151 -6.07 -28.82 30.91
C PRO A 151 -4.62 -29.30 31.11
N GLY A 152 -3.89 -29.65 30.05
CA GLY A 152 -2.58 -30.29 30.18
C GLY A 152 -1.47 -29.35 30.66
N MET A 153 -0.55 -29.86 31.48
CA MET A 153 0.61 -29.08 31.97
C MET A 153 1.56 -28.64 30.84
N LYS A 154 1.56 -29.35 29.70
CA LYS A 154 2.34 -29.00 28.51
C LYS A 154 1.57 -28.07 27.55
N ASP A 155 0.34 -27.68 27.89
CA ASP A 155 -0.54 -26.90 27.04
C ASP A 155 -0.38 -25.40 27.27
N TYR A 156 0.85 -24.90 27.09
CA TYR A 156 1.16 -23.47 27.15
C TYR A 156 1.91 -23.01 25.90
N VAL A 157 1.89 -21.70 25.67
CA VAL A 157 2.61 -21.01 24.59
C VAL A 157 3.37 -19.83 25.20
N SER A 158 4.66 -19.72 24.86
CA SER A 158 5.46 -18.55 25.22
C SER A 158 5.20 -17.43 24.21
N ILE A 159 4.63 -16.32 24.66
CA ILE A 159 4.33 -15.12 23.87
C ILE A 159 5.31 -14.02 24.28
N ARG A 160 5.95 -13.38 23.29
CA ARG A 160 6.77 -12.18 23.51
C ARG A 160 5.85 -10.96 23.53
N LYS A 161 5.88 -10.19 24.61
CA LYS A 161 5.21 -8.89 24.71
C LYS A 161 6.04 -7.79 24.05
N ASP A 162 5.43 -6.63 23.85
CA ASP A 162 6.11 -5.46 23.28
C ASP A 162 7.24 -4.95 24.19
N ASP A 163 7.14 -5.18 25.50
CA ASP A 163 8.17 -4.86 26.52
C ASP A 163 9.42 -5.77 26.46
N GLY A 164 9.45 -6.76 25.56
CA GLY A 164 10.55 -7.73 25.43
C GLY A 164 10.51 -8.91 26.41
N SER A 165 9.58 -8.90 27.37
CA SER A 165 9.35 -10.02 28.29
C SER A 165 8.64 -11.20 27.60
N ARG A 166 8.86 -12.42 28.14
CA ARG A 166 8.17 -13.63 27.69
C ARG A 166 7.16 -14.07 28.74
N GLU A 167 5.92 -14.24 28.32
CA GLU A 167 4.84 -14.74 29.17
C GLU A 167 4.37 -16.10 28.66
N HIS A 168 4.17 -17.05 29.59
CA HIS A 168 3.56 -18.34 29.27
C HIS A 168 2.05 -18.23 29.43
N VAL A 169 1.33 -18.37 28.32
CA VAL A 169 -0.13 -18.33 28.27
C VAL A 169 -0.66 -19.72 27.95
N GLN A 170 -1.66 -20.17 28.69
CA GLN A 170 -2.29 -21.48 28.47
C GLN A 170 -3.01 -21.54 27.11
N LYS A 171 -2.90 -22.68 26.43
CA LYS A 171 -3.58 -22.92 25.16
C LYS A 171 -5.08 -23.01 25.38
N ARG A 172 -5.83 -22.54 24.40
CA ARG A 172 -7.28 -22.64 24.31
C ARG A 172 -7.65 -23.40 23.05
N LEU A 173 -8.51 -24.40 23.17
CA LEU A 173 -9.09 -25.12 22.05
C LEU A 173 -10.35 -24.38 21.60
N VAL A 174 -10.40 -24.00 20.33
CA VAL A 174 -11.62 -23.46 19.70
C VAL A 174 -12.55 -24.62 19.41
N LEU A 175 -13.79 -24.53 19.91
CA LEU A 175 -14.77 -25.62 19.85
C LEU A 175 -15.51 -25.68 18.51
N CYS A 176 -15.70 -24.54 17.85
CA CYS A 176 -16.44 -24.45 16.58
C CYS A 176 -15.51 -24.42 15.36
N ASN A 177 -16.07 -24.65 14.18
CA ASN A 177 -15.33 -24.41 12.93
C ASN A 177 -15.05 -22.91 12.76
N LEU A 178 -13.96 -22.58 12.07
CA LEU A 178 -13.55 -21.20 11.78
C LEU A 178 -14.62 -20.41 11.01
N ALA A 179 -15.35 -21.10 10.13
CA ALA A 179 -16.47 -20.52 9.39
C ALA A 179 -17.65 -20.17 10.32
N GLU A 180 -18.01 -21.07 11.24
CA GLU A 180 -19.10 -20.86 12.21
C GLU A 180 -18.75 -19.75 13.20
N LEU A 181 -17.52 -19.75 13.71
CA LEU A 181 -17.03 -18.71 14.61
C LEU A 181 -17.10 -17.32 13.95
N TYR A 182 -16.77 -17.25 12.66
CA TYR A 182 -16.89 -16.03 11.87
C TYR A 182 -18.35 -15.62 11.64
N SER A 183 -19.24 -16.56 11.33
CA SER A 183 -20.68 -16.28 11.23
C SER A 183 -21.24 -15.73 12.55
N ASN A 184 -20.89 -16.36 13.69
CA ASN A 184 -21.26 -15.88 15.02
C ASN A 184 -20.71 -14.49 15.32
N PHE A 185 -19.49 -14.19 14.86
CA PHE A 185 -18.89 -12.86 14.97
C PHE A 185 -19.66 -11.81 14.15
N GLN A 186 -20.03 -12.13 12.91
CA GLN A 186 -20.80 -11.21 12.06
C GLN A 186 -22.21 -10.96 12.60
N LEU A 187 -22.85 -11.98 13.19
CA LEU A 187 -24.15 -11.84 13.84
C LEU A 187 -24.06 -10.93 15.07
N LYS A 188 -23.03 -11.08 15.91
CA LYS A 188 -22.82 -10.24 17.10
C LYS A 188 -22.40 -8.80 16.75
N TYR A 189 -21.66 -8.61 15.65
CA TYR A 189 -21.09 -7.33 15.27
C TYR A 189 -21.34 -7.00 13.79
N PRO A 190 -22.60 -6.72 13.39
CA PRO A 190 -22.95 -6.48 11.98
C PRO A 190 -22.27 -5.23 11.38
N ASN A 191 -21.90 -4.27 12.23
CA ASN A 191 -21.24 -3.03 11.81
C ASN A 191 -19.75 -3.21 11.48
N VAL A 192 -19.14 -4.35 11.84
CA VAL A 192 -17.71 -4.60 11.67
C VAL A 192 -17.46 -5.31 10.34
N ARG A 193 -16.95 -4.55 9.36
CA ARG A 193 -16.57 -5.10 8.05
C ARG A 193 -15.18 -5.72 8.08
N ILE A 194 -15.13 -7.02 8.33
CA ILE A 194 -13.93 -7.86 8.23
C ILE A 194 -14.22 -9.04 7.30
N GLY A 195 -13.22 -9.54 6.58
CA GLY A 195 -13.34 -10.76 5.76
C GLY A 195 -12.71 -11.96 6.46
N LEU A 196 -13.20 -13.18 6.15
CA LEU A 196 -12.76 -14.43 6.78
C LEU A 196 -11.23 -14.60 6.78
N SER A 197 -10.55 -14.38 5.65
CA SER A 197 -9.08 -14.52 5.58
C SER A 197 -8.37 -13.63 6.58
N LYS A 198 -8.88 -12.41 6.82
CA LYS A 198 -8.28 -11.46 7.75
C LYS A 198 -8.64 -11.79 9.20
N PHE A 199 -9.85 -12.25 9.44
CA PHE A 199 -10.29 -12.80 10.72
C PHE A 199 -9.39 -13.96 11.18
N SER A 200 -9.09 -14.90 10.28
CA SER A 200 -8.20 -16.04 10.55
C SER A 200 -6.75 -15.62 10.82
N GLN A 201 -6.27 -14.56 10.18
CA GLN A 201 -4.92 -14.03 10.40
C GLN A 201 -4.75 -13.35 11.78
N ILE A 202 -5.83 -12.82 12.35
CA ILE A 202 -5.81 -12.12 13.66
C ILE A 202 -5.88 -13.10 14.82
N ARG A 203 -6.13 -14.39 14.55
CA ARG A 203 -6.23 -15.43 15.56
C ARG A 203 -5.02 -15.41 16.53
N PRO A 204 -5.27 -15.33 17.85
CA PRO A 204 -4.22 -15.40 18.86
C PRO A 204 -3.43 -16.71 18.77
N ARG A 205 -2.12 -16.66 19.08
CA ARG A 205 -1.24 -17.84 19.02
C ARG A 205 -1.60 -18.93 20.03
N ASN A 206 -2.23 -18.57 21.14
CA ASN A 206 -2.70 -19.50 22.16
C ASN A 206 -4.02 -20.20 21.77
N CYS A 207 -4.72 -19.76 20.73
CA CYS A 207 -5.95 -20.39 20.26
C CYS A 207 -5.66 -21.45 19.17
N VAL A 208 -5.99 -22.69 19.46
CA VAL A 208 -5.75 -23.88 18.63
C VAL A 208 -7.08 -24.38 18.05
N LEU A 209 -7.09 -24.78 16.77
CA LEU A 209 -8.27 -25.38 16.15
C LEU A 209 -8.35 -26.88 16.46
N ALA A 210 -9.57 -27.43 16.51
CA ALA A 210 -9.79 -28.86 16.52
C ALA A 210 -9.11 -29.53 15.31
N GLY A 211 -8.36 -30.61 15.57
CA GLY A 211 -7.60 -31.35 14.55
C GLY A 211 -6.14 -30.91 14.36
N ALA A 212 -5.68 -29.90 15.10
CA ALA A 212 -4.26 -29.59 15.17
C ALA A 212 -3.47 -30.71 15.87
N SER A 213 -2.18 -30.85 15.56
CA SER A 213 -1.34 -31.84 16.23
C SER A 213 -1.34 -31.63 17.75
N GLY A 214 -1.60 -32.71 18.49
CA GLY A 214 -1.72 -32.71 19.95
C GLY A 214 -3.12 -32.44 20.50
N THR A 215 -4.17 -32.32 19.68
CA THR A 215 -5.56 -32.09 20.15
C THR A 215 -6.43 -33.35 20.24
N HIS A 216 -5.84 -34.54 20.09
CA HIS A 216 -6.57 -35.83 20.03
C HIS A 216 -7.04 -36.39 21.39
N THR A 217 -6.82 -35.66 22.48
CA THR A 217 -7.14 -36.11 23.85
C THR A 217 -8.36 -35.40 24.46
N VAL A 218 -8.99 -34.47 23.73
CA VAL A 218 -10.10 -33.68 24.26
C VAL A 218 -11.42 -34.36 23.92
N ASP A 219 -11.77 -35.40 24.68
CA ASP A 219 -13.10 -36.01 24.63
C ASP A 219 -14.11 -35.04 25.26
N TYR A 220 -14.82 -34.29 24.42
CA TYR A 220 -16.03 -33.59 24.83
C TYR A 220 -17.10 -34.64 25.15
N LYS A 221 -17.27 -34.99 26.42
CA LYS A 221 -18.53 -35.56 26.89
C LYS A 221 -19.55 -34.44 26.84
N PRO A 222 -20.58 -34.48 25.98
CA PRO A 222 -21.68 -33.53 26.08
C PRO A 222 -22.24 -33.62 27.50
N SER A 223 -22.15 -32.53 28.24
CA SER A 223 -22.95 -32.36 29.45
C SER A 223 -24.39 -32.66 29.06
N SER A 224 -25.04 -33.51 29.85
CA SER A 224 -26.43 -33.95 29.74
C SER A 224 -27.32 -32.97 28.99
N LYS A 225 -28.09 -33.50 28.02
CA LYS A 225 -29.17 -32.76 27.34
C LYS A 225 -29.94 -31.93 28.39
N PRO A 226 -30.15 -30.62 28.18
CA PRO A 226 -30.99 -29.85 29.09
C PRO A 226 -32.36 -30.54 29.17
N SER A 227 -32.86 -30.75 30.38
CA SER A 227 -34.21 -31.24 30.58
C SER A 227 -35.18 -30.24 29.96
N LYS A 228 -36.34 -30.73 29.49
CA LYS A 228 -37.36 -29.89 28.83
C LYS A 228 -37.87 -28.72 29.68
N GLU A 229 -37.50 -28.66 30.95
CA GLU A 229 -37.89 -27.62 31.92
C GLU A 229 -37.03 -26.34 31.79
N GLU A 230 -35.75 -26.43 31.41
CA GLU A 230 -34.89 -25.25 31.23
C GLU A 230 -35.26 -24.43 29.97
N LEU A 231 -35.80 -25.09 28.94
CA LEU A 231 -36.20 -24.41 27.69
C LEU A 231 -37.48 -23.55 27.83
N ALA A 232 -38.21 -23.70 28.94
CA ALA A 232 -39.47 -22.99 29.16
C ALA A 232 -39.25 -21.60 29.78
N CYS A 233 -38.23 -21.41 30.62
CA CYS A 233 -37.97 -20.11 31.26
C CYS A 233 -37.49 -19.04 30.28
N ASP A 234 -36.71 -19.41 29.24
CA ASP A 234 -36.16 -18.44 28.29
C ASP A 234 -37.22 -17.85 27.32
N ILE A 235 -38.38 -18.51 27.18
CA ILE A 235 -39.49 -18.04 26.33
C ILE A 235 -40.38 -17.05 27.09
N GLU A 236 -40.57 -17.24 28.39
CA GLU A 236 -41.41 -16.36 29.21
C GLU A 236 -40.77 -14.97 29.40
N ASP A 237 -39.45 -14.90 29.56
CA ASP A 237 -38.73 -13.61 29.68
C ASP A 237 -38.76 -12.79 28.37
N HIS A 238 -38.78 -13.46 27.22
CA HIS A 238 -38.93 -12.78 25.92
C HIS A 238 -40.36 -12.29 25.65
N GLN A 239 -41.38 -12.97 26.16
CA GLN A 239 -42.78 -12.53 26.05
C GLN A 239 -43.09 -11.36 27.00
N ALA A 240 -42.49 -11.33 28.20
CA ALA A 240 -42.63 -10.22 29.13
C ALA A 240 -42.01 -8.91 28.61
N ALA A 241 -40.90 -8.97 27.85
CA ALA A 241 -40.26 -7.78 27.27
C ALA A 241 -41.04 -7.16 26.09
N VAL A 242 -41.85 -7.95 25.38
CA VAL A 242 -42.65 -7.47 24.24
C VAL A 242 -43.95 -6.79 24.70
N GLN A 243 -44.48 -7.13 25.88
CA GLN A 243 -45.70 -6.51 26.42
C GLN A 243 -45.52 -5.16 27.14
N VAL A 244 -44.29 -4.66 27.28
CA VAL A 244 -44.01 -3.36 27.92
C VAL A 244 -43.82 -2.23 26.88
N LEU A 245 -44.03 -2.52 25.59
CA LEU A 245 -43.88 -1.56 24.49
C LEU A 245 -45.18 -1.32 23.68
N GLU A 246 -46.35 -1.69 24.22
CA GLU A 246 -47.66 -1.18 23.79
C GLU A 246 -48.28 -0.31 24.89
#